data_AF-A0AAU5RBV6-F1
#
_entry.id   AF-A0AAU5RBV6-F1
#
_cell.length_a   1.000
_cell.length_b   1.000
_cell.length_c   1.000
_cell.angle_alpha   90.00
_cell.angle_beta   90.00
_cell.angle_gamma   90.00
#
_symmetry.space_group_name_H-M   'P 1'
#
loop_
_entity.id
_entity.type
_entity.pdbx_description
1 polymer ?
#
loop_
_entity_poly.entity_id
_entity_poly.type
_entity_poly.pdbx_seq_one_letter_code
_entity_poly.pdbx_strand_id
1 'polypeptide(L)'
;MSERNTEGETRPGPAHDEGPGLVNQVEGYLLWQARVAEAEDRARAFTAPLEWLTTAQRAELENRYTGDCLARARGDLQRIARRITAIRQEYEERYRQLRVRCVAAAVSFAALALVAAVVLRCLP
;
A
#
# COMPACT_ATOMS: atom_id res chain seq x y z
N MET A 1 -54.95 2.75 -25.73
CA MET A 1 -54.09 3.92 -25.46
C MET A 1 -53.22 3.55 -24.26
N SER A 2 -52.07 2.91 -24.52
CA SER A 2 -51.17 2.37 -23.49
C SER A 2 -49.79 2.93 -23.80
N GLU A 3 -49.44 4.04 -23.18
CA GLU A 3 -48.09 4.60 -23.25
C GLU A 3 -47.15 3.61 -22.57
N ARG A 4 -46.31 2.98 -23.41
CA ARG A 4 -45.13 2.25 -22.98
C ARG A 4 -44.14 3.29 -22.46
N ASN A 5 -44.13 3.50 -21.15
CA ASN A 5 -43.04 4.21 -20.50
C ASN A 5 -41.80 3.31 -20.56
N THR A 6 -40.99 3.48 -21.61
CA THR A 6 -39.62 2.99 -21.70
C THR A 6 -38.70 3.97 -21.01
N GLU A 7 -38.81 4.09 -19.70
CA GLU A 7 -37.72 4.61 -18.89
C GLU A 7 -36.77 3.44 -18.67
N GLY A 8 -35.80 3.37 -19.57
CA GLY A 8 -34.58 2.63 -19.31
C GLY A 8 -34.01 3.17 -18.01
N GLU A 9 -34.25 2.43 -16.93
CA GLU A 9 -33.51 2.59 -15.70
C GLU A 9 -32.08 2.14 -16.00
N THR A 10 -31.31 3.05 -16.60
CA THR A 10 -29.87 3.13 -16.43
C THR A 10 -29.64 3.33 -14.95
N ARG A 11 -29.70 2.23 -14.20
CA ARG A 11 -29.01 2.10 -12.94
C ARG A 11 -27.58 2.52 -13.26
N PRO A 12 -27.07 3.61 -12.66
CA PRO A 12 -25.64 3.84 -12.67
C PRO A 12 -25.06 2.61 -11.98
N GLY A 13 -24.51 1.67 -12.75
CA GLY A 13 -23.64 0.65 -12.18
C GLY A 13 -22.61 1.39 -11.34
N PRO A 14 -22.27 0.89 -10.14
CA PRO A 14 -21.37 1.60 -9.25
C PRO A 14 -20.17 2.02 -10.09
N ALA A 15 -19.97 3.34 -10.21
CA ALA A 15 -18.80 3.87 -10.86
C ALA A 15 -17.64 3.23 -10.11
N HIS A 16 -16.99 2.28 -10.78
CA HIS A 16 -15.90 1.51 -10.25
C HIS A 16 -14.75 2.48 -10.00
N ASP A 17 -14.79 3.14 -8.84
CA ASP A 17 -13.61 3.61 -8.12
C ASP A 17 -12.87 2.36 -7.60
N GLU A 18 -12.55 1.44 -8.53
CA GLU A 18 -11.59 0.35 -8.36
C GLU A 18 -10.22 1.03 -8.32
N GLY A 19 -10.01 1.86 -7.30
CA GLY A 19 -8.86 2.72 -7.22
C GLY A 19 -7.57 1.91 -7.11
N PRO A 20 -6.41 2.58 -7.20
CA PRO A 20 -5.09 1.97 -6.99
C PRO A 20 -4.98 1.11 -5.72
N GLY A 21 -5.82 1.38 -4.71
CA GLY A 21 -5.90 0.63 -3.47
C GLY A 21 -6.47 -0.79 -3.58
N LEU A 22 -7.38 -1.08 -4.52
CA LEU A 22 -7.90 -2.43 -4.73
C LEU A 22 -6.86 -3.30 -5.46
N VAL A 23 -6.25 -2.76 -6.51
CA VAL A 23 -5.19 -3.45 -7.26
C VAL A 23 -4.03 -3.83 -6.34
N ASN A 24 -3.56 -2.91 -5.49
CA ASN A 24 -2.48 -3.19 -4.54
C ASN A 24 -2.87 -4.24 -3.47
N GLN A 25 -4.13 -4.29 -3.04
CA GLN A 25 -4.61 -5.33 -2.13
C GLN A 25 -4.65 -6.71 -2.79
N VAL A 26 -5.14 -6.77 -4.02
CA VAL A 26 -5.17 -8.01 -4.82
C VAL A 26 -3.75 -8.49 -5.09
N GLU A 27 -2.84 -7.61 -5.51
CA GLU A 27 -1.44 -7.95 -5.72
C GLU A 27 -0.78 -8.50 -4.44
N GLY A 28 -1.01 -7.84 -3.29
CA GLY A 28 -0.53 -8.32 -2.00
C GLY A 28 -1.08 -9.70 -1.62
N TYR A 29 -2.37 -9.94 -1.90
CA TYR A 29 -2.99 -11.25 -1.68
C TYR A 29 -2.39 -12.32 -2.60
N LEU A 30 -2.22 -12.04 -3.89
CA LEU A 30 -1.64 -12.98 -4.86
C LEU A 30 -0.19 -13.32 -4.51
N LEU A 31 0.61 -12.32 -4.14
CA LEU A 31 1.97 -12.54 -3.65
C LEU A 31 1.99 -13.42 -2.40
N TRP A 32 1.06 -13.21 -1.48
CA TRP A 32 0.95 -14.06 -0.29
C TRP A 32 0.55 -15.50 -0.64
N GLN A 33 -0.43 -15.70 -1.51
CA GLN A 33 -0.83 -17.03 -1.97
C GLN A 33 0.32 -17.77 -2.65
N ALA A 34 1.08 -17.09 -3.51
CA ALA A 34 2.27 -17.67 -4.14
C ALA A 34 3.31 -18.14 -3.10
N ARG A 35 3.49 -17.38 -2.01
CA ARG A 35 4.40 -17.76 -0.91
C ARG A 35 3.89 -18.95 -0.10
N VAL A 36 2.58 -19.08 0.08
CA VAL A 36 1.98 -20.27 0.72
C VAL A 36 2.26 -21.51 -0.13
N ALA A 37 1.97 -21.44 -1.43
CA ALA A 37 2.23 -22.56 -2.34
C ALA A 37 3.73 -22.95 -2.36
N GLU A 38 4.63 -21.97 -2.43
CA GLU A 38 6.08 -22.20 -2.40
C GLU A 38 6.54 -22.85 -1.09
N ALA A 39 5.98 -22.44 0.05
CA ALA A 39 6.33 -23.02 1.35
C ALA A 39 5.88 -24.48 1.47
N GLU A 40 4.67 -24.79 0.99
CA GLU A 40 4.15 -26.15 0.94
C GLU A 40 4.97 -27.06 0.00
N ASP A 41 5.33 -26.56 -1.19
CA ASP A 41 6.19 -27.29 -2.12
C ASP A 41 7.56 -27.58 -1.52
N ARG A 42 8.15 -26.59 -0.83
CA ARG A 42 9.44 -26.76 -0.16
C ARG A 42 9.34 -27.75 1.01
N ALA A 43 8.23 -27.76 1.74
CA ALA A 43 7.97 -28.73 2.79
C ALA A 43 7.90 -30.16 2.24
N ARG A 44 7.13 -30.38 1.17
CA ARG A 44 7.04 -31.67 0.48
C ARG A 44 8.39 -32.13 -0.07
N ALA A 45 9.14 -31.23 -0.70
CA ALA A 45 10.48 -31.54 -1.21
C ALA A 45 11.47 -31.89 -0.09
N PHE A 46 11.33 -31.28 1.09
CA PHE A 46 12.16 -31.56 2.25
C PHE A 46 11.86 -32.93 2.88
N THR A 47 10.60 -33.34 2.90
CA THR A 47 10.18 -34.62 3.50
C THR A 47 10.21 -35.81 2.53
N ALA A 48 10.21 -35.58 1.22
CA ALA A 48 10.26 -36.63 0.21
C ALA A 48 11.43 -37.62 0.37
N PRO A 49 12.67 -37.19 0.70
CA PRO A 49 13.79 -38.11 0.91
C PRO A 49 13.73 -38.89 2.24
N LEU A 50 12.84 -38.52 3.16
CA LEU A 50 12.71 -39.15 4.48
C LEU A 50 11.77 -40.36 4.39
N GLU A 51 12.21 -41.41 3.71
CA GLU A 51 11.41 -42.63 3.45
C GLU A 51 11.14 -43.46 4.72
N TRP A 52 11.92 -43.26 5.77
CA TRP A 52 11.77 -43.94 7.07
C TRP A 52 10.65 -43.36 7.94
N LEU A 53 10.09 -42.20 7.58
CA LEU A 53 8.97 -41.60 8.29
C LEU A 53 7.64 -42.20 7.83
N THR A 54 6.75 -42.46 8.79
CA THR A 54 5.35 -42.78 8.49
C THR A 54 4.67 -41.58 7.84
N THR A 55 3.60 -41.84 7.07
CA THR A 55 2.80 -40.79 6.43
C THR A 55 2.28 -39.74 7.42
N ALA A 56 1.89 -40.16 8.62
CA ALA A 56 1.42 -39.26 9.67
C ALA A 56 2.54 -38.36 10.21
N GLN A 57 3.74 -38.90 10.44
CA GLN A 57 4.89 -38.10 10.88
C GLN A 57 5.37 -37.14 9.79
N ARG A 58 5.32 -37.57 8.53
CA ARG A 58 5.63 -36.73 7.38
C ARG A 58 4.69 -35.53 7.29
N ALA A 59 3.37 -35.76 7.37
CA ALA A 59 2.38 -34.69 7.31
C ALA A 59 2.53 -33.67 8.47
N GLU A 60 2.80 -34.14 9.68
CA GLU A 60 3.04 -33.25 10.84
C GLU A 60 4.30 -32.39 10.63
N LEU A 61 5.37 -32.97 10.09
CA LEU A 61 6.61 -32.24 9.81
C LEU A 61 6.43 -31.22 8.68
N GLU A 62 5.71 -31.59 7.61
CA GLU A 62 5.37 -30.68 6.52
C GLU A 62 4.57 -29.48 7.01
N ASN A 63 3.56 -29.73 7.86
CA ASN A 63 2.71 -28.67 8.41
C ASN A 63 3.51 -27.72 9.32
N ARG A 64 4.34 -28.25 10.23
CA ARG A 64 5.23 -27.43 11.07
C ARG A 64 6.21 -26.62 10.25
N TYR A 65 6.88 -27.25 9.28
CA TYR A 65 7.86 -26.59 8.44
C TYR A 65 7.24 -25.45 7.61
N THR A 66 6.07 -25.71 7.02
CA THR A 66 5.30 -24.69 6.28
C THR A 66 4.93 -23.53 7.21
N GLY A 67 4.41 -23.82 8.41
CA GLY A 67 4.08 -22.81 9.41
C GLY A 67 5.27 -21.94 9.80
N ASP A 68 6.44 -22.54 10.06
CA ASP A 68 7.67 -21.83 10.39
C ASP A 68 8.16 -20.94 9.23
N CYS A 69 8.11 -21.45 8.00
CA CYS A 69 8.47 -20.67 6.81
C CYS A 69 7.57 -19.44 6.65
N LEU A 70 6.25 -19.62 6.80
CA LEU A 70 5.29 -18.52 6.67
C LEU A 70 5.41 -17.51 7.82
N ALA A 71 5.67 -17.96 9.04
CA ALA A 71 5.89 -17.08 10.18
C ALA A 71 7.12 -16.18 9.97
N ARG A 72 8.23 -16.74 9.47
CA ARG A 72 9.44 -15.97 9.12
C ARG A 72 9.16 -14.97 8.00
N ALA A 73 8.56 -15.42 6.91
CA ALA A 73 8.23 -14.56 5.78
C ALA A 73 7.34 -13.37 6.19
N ARG A 74 6.34 -13.62 7.04
CA ARG A 74 5.48 -12.57 7.60
C ARG A 74 6.28 -11.57 8.45
N GLY A 75 7.18 -12.06 9.30
CA GLY A 75 8.06 -11.22 10.12
C GLY A 75 8.95 -10.29 9.28
N ASP A 76 9.51 -10.82 8.18
CA ASP A 76 10.34 -10.03 7.26
C ASP A 76 9.53 -8.96 6.53
N LEU A 77 8.34 -9.30 6.02
CA LEU A 77 7.43 -8.33 5.39
C LEU A 77 7.05 -7.21 6.37
N GLN A 78 6.73 -7.54 7.62
CA GLN A 78 6.42 -6.55 8.66
C GLN A 78 7.62 -5.66 9.00
N ARG A 79 8.84 -6.22 8.99
CA ARG A 79 10.06 -5.44 9.20
C ARG A 79 10.31 -4.47 8.05
N ILE A 80 10.17 -4.93 6.81
CA ILE A 80 10.33 -4.10 5.61
C ILE A 80 9.28 -2.99 5.60
N ALA A 81 8.01 -3.32 5.84
CA ALA A 81 6.93 -2.34 5.92
C ALA A 81 7.22 -1.25 6.96
N ARG A 82 7.64 -1.65 8.18
CA ARG A 82 8.06 -0.69 9.22
C ARG A 82 9.21 0.20 8.77
N ARG A 83 10.21 -0.36 8.07
CA ARG A 83 11.36 0.41 7.59
C ARG A 83 10.95 1.42 6.52
N ILE A 84 10.12 1.03 5.56
CA ILE A 84 9.60 1.92 4.52
C ILE A 84 8.83 3.08 5.15
N THR A 85 7.94 2.77 6.11
CA THR A 85 7.17 3.80 6.82
C THR A 85 8.07 4.75 7.59
N ALA A 86 9.08 4.23 8.31
CA ALA A 86 10.02 5.05 9.05
C ALA A 86 10.80 6.00 8.14
N ILE A 87 11.29 5.51 7.00
CA ILE A 87 11.99 6.33 6.00
C ILE A 87 11.06 7.42 5.46
N ARG A 88 9.83 7.05 5.10
CA ARG A 88 8.84 8.01 4.58
C ARG A 88 8.55 9.13 5.59
N GLN A 89 8.40 8.79 6.87
CA GLN A 89 8.18 9.79 7.93
C GLN A 89 9.37 10.75 8.07
N GLU A 90 10.62 10.25 8.00
CA GLU A 90 11.81 11.11 8.06
C GLU A 90 11.87 12.12 6.91
N TYR A 91 11.49 11.69 5.69
CA TYR A 91 11.44 12.57 4.52
C TYR A 91 10.27 13.56 4.58
N GLU A 92 9.08 13.12 5.01
CA GLU A 92 7.89 13.97 5.14
C GLU A 92 8.15 15.11 6.13
N GLU A 93 8.82 14.84 7.26
CA GLU A 93 9.14 15.88 8.24
C GLU A 93 10.13 16.92 7.68
N ARG A 94 11.19 16.47 6.99
CA ARG A 94 12.14 17.37 6.32
C ARG A 94 11.45 18.21 5.24
N TYR A 95 10.60 17.59 4.43
CA TYR A 95 9.86 18.29 3.38
C TYR A 95 8.89 19.32 3.97
N ARG A 96 8.21 18.98 5.07
CA ARG A 96 7.29 19.89 5.77
C ARG A 96 8.03 21.14 6.25
N GLN A 97 9.21 20.99 6.84
CA GLN A 97 10.03 22.13 7.28
C GLN A 97 10.46 23.03 6.11
N LEU A 98 10.89 22.43 5.00
CA LEU A 98 11.28 23.19 3.80
C LEU A 98 10.08 23.91 3.18
N ARG A 99 8.93 23.24 3.09
CA ARG A 99 7.68 23.81 2.59
C ARG A 99 7.23 24.99 3.45
N VAL A 100 7.27 24.87 4.78
CA VAL A 100 6.92 25.98 5.68
C VAL A 100 7.83 27.18 5.44
N ARG A 101 9.13 26.98 5.27
CA ARG A 101 10.08 28.06 4.96
C ARG A 101 9.80 28.72 3.61
N CYS A 102 9.56 27.92 2.56
CA CYS A 102 9.25 28.45 1.23
C CYS A 102 7.92 29.23 1.23
N VAL A 103 6.89 28.71 1.90
CA VAL A 103 5.60 29.39 2.04
C VAL A 103 5.74 30.67 2.85
N ALA A 104 6.47 30.65 3.97
CA ALA A 104 6.73 31.85 4.76
C ALA A 104 7.48 32.91 3.94
N ALA A 105 8.52 32.52 3.19
CA ALA A 105 9.25 33.42 2.30
C ALA A 105 8.34 34.00 1.21
N ALA A 106 7.56 33.16 0.53
CA ALA A 106 6.62 33.60 -0.50
C ALA A 106 5.58 34.60 0.03
N VAL A 107 5.00 34.32 1.21
CA VAL A 107 4.05 35.23 1.88
C VAL A 107 4.74 36.54 2.27
N SER A 108 5.98 36.49 2.77
CA SER A 108 6.75 37.68 3.12
C SER A 108 7.04 38.56 1.91
N PHE A 109 7.47 37.96 0.79
CA PHE A 109 7.69 38.67 -0.47
C PHE A 109 6.39 39.26 -1.03
N ALA A 110 5.29 38.51 -1.00
CA ALA A 110 3.99 39.01 -1.44
C ALA A 110 3.52 40.20 -0.58
N ALA A 111 3.68 40.12 0.74
CA ALA A 111 3.35 41.22 1.64
C ALA A 111 4.21 42.47 1.37
N LEU A 112 5.52 42.30 1.18
CA LEU A 112 6.43 43.40 0.84
C LEU A 112 6.08 44.05 -0.50
N ALA A 113 5.78 43.24 -1.52
CA ALA A 113 5.36 43.73 -2.83
C ALA A 113 4.04 44.52 -2.76
N LEU A 114 3.07 44.06 -1.95
CA LEU A 114 1.82 44.78 -1.71
C LEU A 114 2.07 46.13 -1.02
N VAL A 115 2.91 46.15 0.01
CA VAL A 115 3.29 47.40 0.70
C VAL A 115 3.98 48.36 -0.27
N ALA A 116 4.95 47.89 -1.05
CA ALA A 116 5.65 48.71 -2.04
C ALA A 116 4.69 49.27 -3.11
N ALA A 117 3.74 48.47 -3.59
CA ALA A 117 2.73 48.90 -4.55
C ALA A 117 1.79 49.97 -3.96
N VAL A 118 1.39 49.83 -2.69
CA VAL A 118 0.59 50.84 -1.98
C VAL A 118 1.38 52.13 -1.80
N VAL A 119 2.65 52.04 -1.37
CA VAL A 119 3.52 53.22 -1.21
C VAL A 119 3.71 53.94 -2.54
N LEU A 120 3.99 53.22 -3.62
CA LEU A 120 4.15 53.80 -4.96
C LEU A 120 2.85 54.49 -5.44
N ARG A 121 1.70 53.95 -5.08
CA ARG A 121 0.39 54.53 -5.42
C ARG A 121 0.01 55.72 -4.55
N CYS A 122 0.53 55.80 -3.33
CA CYS A 122 0.35 56.93 -2.42
C CYS A 122 1.40 58.03 -2.62
N LEU A 123 2.46 57.77 -3.40
CA LEU A 123 3.42 58.78 -3.83
C LEU A 123 2.76 59.61 -4.95
N PRO A 124 2.44 60.90 -4.72
CA PRO A 124 1.80 61.76 -5.73
C PRO A 124 2.74 62.13 -6.88
#